data_AF-A0A380EIP9-F1
#
_entry.id   AF-A0A380EIP9-F1
#
_cell.length_a   1.000
_cell.length_b   1.000
_cell.length_c   1.000
_cell.angle_alpha   90.00
_cell.angle_beta   90.00
_cell.angle_gamma   90.00
#
_symmetry.space_group_name_H-M   'P 1'
#
loop_
_entity.id
_entity.type
_entity.pdbx_description
1 polymer ?
#
loop_
_entity_poly.entity_id
_entity_poly.type
_entity_poly.pdbx_seq_one_letter_code
_entity_poly.pdbx_strand_id
1 'polypeptide(L)'
;MIYRNNFIVFVLSFFISILLYSSHVLLPFMFGPIIASIICVKVFKLDIKWPFLLSELGIVLLGVQIGSTFTKNVVMDIKTIGFRLLLYLFRYY
;
A
#
# COMPACT_ATOMS: atom_id res chain seq x y z
N MET A 1 14.15 -19.63 14.62
CA MET A 1 14.04 -19.75 13.14
C MET A 1 13.06 -18.75 12.49
N ILE A 2 12.21 -18.04 13.25
CA ILE A 2 11.25 -17.05 12.72
C ILE A 2 11.93 -15.81 12.09
N TYR A 3 13.02 -15.30 12.68
CA TYR A 3 13.74 -14.14 12.14
C TYR A 3 14.30 -14.36 10.72
N ARG A 4 14.67 -15.60 10.38
CA ARG A 4 15.15 -15.97 9.03
C ARG A 4 14.01 -15.89 8.01
N ASN A 5 12.81 -16.35 8.37
CA ASN A 5 11.65 -16.28 7.49
C ASN A 5 11.22 -14.82 7.24
N ASN A 6 11.24 -13.99 8.28
CA ASN A 6 10.92 -12.56 8.15
C ASN A 6 11.93 -11.85 7.23
N PHE A 7 13.22 -12.22 7.29
CA PHE A 7 14.23 -11.68 6.40
C PHE A 7 14.00 -12.08 4.93
N ILE A 8 13.63 -13.34 4.68
CA ILE A 8 13.28 -13.81 3.33
C ILE A 8 12.11 -13.01 2.77
N VAL A 9 11.04 -12.81 3.56
CA VAL A 9 9.88 -12.01 3.15
C VAL A 9 10.31 -10.58 2.81
N PHE A 10 11.17 -9.97 3.63
CA PHE A 10 11.66 -8.60 3.41
C PHE A 10 12.40 -8.48 2.07
N VAL A 11 13.34 -9.38 1.80
CA VAL A 11 14.10 -9.41 0.54
C VAL A 11 13.17 -9.63 -0.65
N LEU A 12 12.25 -10.59 -0.54
CA LEU A 12 11.27 -10.89 -1.61
C LEU A 12 10.38 -9.69 -1.90
N SER A 13 9.92 -9.00 -0.85
CA SER A 13 9.09 -7.80 -0.94
C SER A 13 9.80 -6.70 -1.71
N PHE A 14 11.09 -6.48 -1.44
CA PHE A 14 11.89 -5.47 -2.11
C PHE A 14 12.03 -5.74 -3.62
N PHE A 15 12.37 -6.97 -4.00
CA PHE A 15 12.47 -7.36 -5.41
C PHE A 15 11.14 -7.25 -6.15
N ILE A 16 10.04 -7.72 -5.53
CA ILE A 16 8.71 -7.64 -6.13
C ILE A 16 8.27 -6.17 -6.27
N SER A 17 8.53 -5.32 -5.28
CA SER A 17 8.24 -3.89 -5.39
C SER A 17 9.00 -3.20 -6.52
N ILE A 18 10.28 -3.54 -6.75
CA ILE A 18 11.04 -3.00 -7.88
C ILE A 18 10.45 -3.47 -9.21
N LEU A 19 10.06 -4.74 -9.30
CA LEU A 19 9.47 -5.30 -10.51
C LEU A 19 8.10 -4.64 -10.82
N LEU A 20 7.27 -4.41 -9.80
CA LEU A 20 6.01 -3.69 -9.95
C LEU A 20 6.20 -2.21 -10.30
N TYR A 21 7.25 -1.57 -9.77
CA TYR A 21 7.60 -0.20 -10.12
C TYR A 21 7.94 -0.08 -11.61
N SER A 22 8.70 -1.04 -12.15
CA SER A 22 9.00 -1.09 -13.59
C SER A 22 7.76 -1.29 -14.46
N SER A 23 6.71 -1.91 -13.92
CA SER A 23 5.44 -2.16 -14.62
C SER A 23 4.45 -1.00 -14.52
N HIS A 24 4.86 0.17 -14.00
CA HIS A 24 3.99 1.35 -13.80
C HIS A 24 2.70 1.07 -12.99
N VAL A 25 2.71 0.06 -12.12
CA VAL A 25 1.56 -0.26 -11.27
C VAL A 25 1.35 0.84 -10.25
N LEU A 26 0.10 1.26 -10.04
CA LEU A 26 -0.26 2.19 -8.97
C LEU A 26 0.10 1.57 -7.60
N LEU A 27 0.87 2.30 -6.78
CA LEU A 27 1.26 1.92 -5.41
C LEU A 27 2.09 0.62 -5.28
N PRO A 28 3.26 0.54 -5.95
CA PRO A 28 4.10 -0.67 -5.93
C PRO A 28 4.68 -0.97 -4.53
N PHE A 29 4.79 0.05 -3.69
CA PHE A 29 5.24 -0.07 -2.30
C PHE A 29 4.23 -0.77 -1.40
N MET A 30 2.93 -0.75 -1.73
CA MET A 30 1.90 -1.46 -0.97
C MET A 30 1.71 -2.88 -1.49
N PHE A 31 1.64 -3.05 -2.81
CA PHE A 31 1.38 -4.36 -3.41
C PHE A 31 2.56 -5.32 -3.29
N GLY A 32 3.80 -4.85 -3.36
CA GLY A 32 4.98 -5.72 -3.28
C GLY A 32 5.07 -6.54 -1.99
N PRO A 33 4.99 -5.92 -0.80
CA PRO A 33 4.98 -6.64 0.48
C PRO A 33 3.77 -7.57 0.65
N ILE A 34 2.59 -7.19 0.16
CA ILE A 34 1.38 -8.01 0.23
C ILE A 34 1.56 -9.29 -0.61
N ILE A 35 1.97 -9.14 -1.87
CA ILE A 35 2.19 -10.25 -2.79
C ILE A 35 3.31 -11.16 -2.26
N ALA A 36 4.42 -10.57 -1.80
CA ALA A 36 5.53 -11.32 -1.21
C ALA A 36 5.11 -12.14 0.02
N SER A 37 4.34 -11.52 0.93
CA SER A 37 3.80 -12.19 2.11
C SER A 37 2.88 -13.36 1.73
N ILE A 38 1.97 -13.16 0.77
CA ILE A 38 1.09 -14.22 0.27
C ILE A 38 1.91 -15.36 -0.35
N ILE A 39 2.93 -15.05 -1.16
CA ILE A 39 3.79 -16.08 -1.77
C ILE A 39 4.52 -16.88 -0.67
N CYS A 40 5.11 -16.22 0.32
CA CYS A 40 5.82 -16.92 1.40
C CYS A 40 4.90 -17.77 2.28
N VAL A 41 3.67 -17.33 2.53
CA VAL A 41 2.70 -18.10 3.35
C VAL A 41 2.03 -19.21 2.55
N LYS A 42 1.52 -18.93 1.34
CA LYS A 42 0.76 -19.94 0.54
C LYS A 42 1.65 -20.90 -0.23
N VAL A 43 2.75 -20.45 -0.81
CA VAL A 43 3.62 -21.28 -1.66
C VAL A 43 4.68 -21.99 -0.82
N PHE A 44 5.38 -21.23 0.03
CA PHE A 44 6.48 -21.76 0.84
C PHE A 44 6.05 -22.29 2.21
N LYS A 45 4.77 -22.12 2.61
CA LYS A 45 4.22 -22.54 3.92
C LYS A 45 5.06 -22.06 5.10
N LEU A 46 5.62 -20.85 4.99
CA LEU A 46 6.48 -20.27 6.03
C LEU A 46 5.64 -19.64 7.13
N ASP A 47 5.90 -20.03 8.38
CA ASP A 47 5.39 -19.32 9.55
C ASP A 47 6.12 -17.98 9.71
N ILE A 48 5.38 -16.89 9.50
CA ILE A 48 5.85 -15.52 9.57
C ILE A 48 5.08 -14.83 10.69
N LYS A 49 5.80 -14.33 11.69
CA LYS A 49 5.25 -13.49 12.75
C LYS A 49 6.05 -12.21 12.79
N TRP A 50 5.42 -11.11 12.38
CA TRP A 50 5.97 -9.77 12.58
C TRP A 50 5.72 -9.32 14.01
N PRO A 51 6.71 -8.72 14.69
CA PRO A 51 6.52 -8.17 16.02
C PRO A 51 5.54 -7.00 15.97
N PHE A 52 4.71 -6.89 16.99
CA PHE A 52 3.62 -5.91 17.08
C PHE A 52 4.08 -4.47 16.80
N LEU A 53 5.23 -4.08 17.36
CA LEU A 53 5.82 -2.75 17.16
C LEU A 53 6.08 -2.42 15.69
N LEU A 54 6.56 -3.37 14.87
CA LEU A 54 6.81 -3.11 13.44
C LEU A 54 5.51 -2.96 12.66
N SER A 55 4.49 -3.74 13.01
CA SER A 55 3.18 -3.65 12.37
C SER A 55 2.52 -2.29 12.67
N GLU A 56 2.57 -1.81 13.91
CA GLU A 56 2.02 -0.50 14.29
C GLU A 56 2.77 0.65 13.62
N LEU A 57 4.11 0.63 13.64
CA LEU A 57 4.93 1.63 12.96
C LEU A 57 4.65 1.64 11.45
N GLY A 58 4.50 0.46 10.84
CA GLY A 58 4.15 0.35 9.42
C GLY A 58 2.81 1.01 9.10
N ILE A 59 1.79 0.78 9.92
CA ILE A 59 0.46 1.39 9.75
C ILE A 59 0.53 2.91 9.90
N VAL A 60 1.26 3.43 10.90
CA VAL A 60 1.42 4.87 11.11
C VAL A 60 2.15 5.51 9.92
N LEU A 61 3.24 4.91 9.45
CA LEU A 61 4.00 5.40 8.30
C LEU A 61 3.14 5.43 7.03
N LEU A 62 2.34 4.38 6.78
CA LEU A 62 1.40 4.36 5.66
C LEU A 62 0.35 5.48 5.78
N GLY A 63 -0.19 5.69 6.99
CA GLY A 63 -1.11 6.79 7.27
C GLY A 63 -0.50 8.16 6.98
N VAL A 64 0.75 8.38 7.40
CA VAL A 64 1.48 9.63 7.12
C VAL A 64 1.78 9.80 5.64
N GLN A 65 2.19 8.74 4.94
CA GLN A 65 2.52 8.80 3.52
C GLN A 65 1.28 9.15 2.67
N ILE A 66 0.17 8.47 2.94
CA ILE A 66 -1.13 8.76 2.33
C ILE A 66 -1.58 10.18 2.73
N GLY A 67 -1.50 10.52 4.01
CA GLY A 67 -1.84 11.85 4.56
C GLY A 67 -1.07 13.00 3.93
N SER A 68 0.25 12.86 3.76
CA SER A 68 1.13 13.88 3.19
C SER A 68 0.88 14.14 1.70
N THR A 69 0.33 13.14 1.00
CA THR A 69 -0.06 13.28 -0.41
C THR A 69 -1.30 14.19 -0.55
N PHE A 70 -2.10 14.34 0.51
CA PHE A 70 -3.21 15.29 0.56
C PHE A 70 -2.72 16.73 0.85
N THR A 71 -2.11 17.36 -0.17
CA THR A 71 -1.83 18.81 -0.14
C THR A 71 -3.14 19.61 -0.28
N LYS A 72 -3.18 20.85 0.24
CA LYS A 72 -4.35 21.75 0.16
C LYS A 72 -4.96 21.85 -1.25
N ASN A 73 -4.12 21.83 -2.28
CA ASN A 73 -4.55 21.84 -3.69
C ASN A 73 -5.34 20.57 -4.05
N VAL A 74 -4.87 19.39 -3.64
CA VAL A 74 -5.56 18.11 -3.88
C VAL A 74 -6.89 18.04 -3.13
N VAL A 75 -6.94 18.55 -1.90
CA VAL A 75 -8.18 18.61 -1.11
C VAL A 75 -9.21 19.55 -1.76
N MET A 76 -8.75 20.70 -2.26
CA MET A 76 -9.58 21.62 -3.04
C MET A 76 -10.08 20.96 -4.33
N ASP A 77 -9.21 20.25 -5.07
CA ASP A 77 -9.57 19.54 -6.29
C ASP A 77 -10.62 18.45 -6.03
N ILE A 78 -10.45 17.65 -4.96
CA ILE A 78 -11.44 16.64 -4.54
C ILE A 78 -12.78 17.30 -4.22
N LYS A 79 -12.77 18.42 -3.50
CA LYS A 79 -14.00 19.16 -3.16
C LYS A 79 -14.69 19.68 -4.42
N THR A 80 -13.93 20.20 -5.40
CA THR A 80 -14.49 20.70 -6.67
C THR A 80 -14.97 19.56 -7.58
N ILE A 81 -14.28 18.42 -7.60
CA ILE A 81 -14.71 17.21 -8.33
C ILE A 81 -16.02 16.67 -7.74
N GLY A 82 -16.09 16.51 -6.41
CA GLY A 82 -17.29 16.05 -5.73
C GLY A 82 -18.50 16.96 -5.96
N PHE A 83 -18.30 18.28 -5.89
CA PHE A 83 -19.35 19.26 -6.20
C PHE A 83 -19.79 19.21 -7.67
N ARG A 84 -18.85 19.09 -8.61
CA ARG A 84 -19.17 18.95 -10.04
C ARG A 84 -19.93 17.66 -10.35
N LEU A 85 -19.56 16.55 -9.73
CA LEU A 85 -20.24 15.26 -9.92
C LEU A 85 -21.68 15.33 -9.40
N LEU A 86 -21.89 15.93 -8.23
CA LEU A 86 -23.22 16.14 -7.65
C LEU A 86 -24.10 17.03 -8.54
N LEU A 87 -23.54 18.10 -9.10
CA LEU A 87 -24.23 18.99 -10.03
C LEU A 87 -24.57 18.29 -11.36
N TYR A 88 -23.68 17.42 -11.85
CA TYR A 88 -23.94 16.58 -13.03
C TYR A 88 -25.08 15.60 -12.79
N LEU A 89 -25.11 14.93 -11.64
CA LEU A 89 -26.19 14.02 -11.26
C LEU A 89 -27.54 14.74 -11.17
N PHE A 90 -27.56 15.93 -10.58
CA PHE A 90 -28.77 16.77 -10.50
C PHE A 90 -29.25 17.32 -11.85
N ARG A 91 -28.38 17.38 -12.86
CA ARG A 91 -28.74 17.85 -14.22
C ARG A 91 -29.28 16.72 -15.12
N TYR A 92 -29.09 15.47 -14.72
CA TYR A 92 -29.61 14.29 -15.40
C TYR A 92 -30.90 13.72 -14.77
N TYR A 93 -31.41 14.37 -13.73
CA TYR A 93 -32.68 14.08 -13.05
C TYR A 93 -33.65 15.26 -13.25
#